data_AF-A0A3P7J1D2-F1
#
_entry.id   AF-A0A3P7J1D2-F1
#
_cell.length_a   1.000
_cell.length_b   1.000
_cell.length_c   1.000
_cell.angle_alpha   90.00
_cell.angle_beta   90.00
_cell.angle_gamma   90.00
#
_symmetry.space_group_name_H-M   'P 1'
#
loop_
_entity.id
_entity.type
_entity.pdbx_description
1 polymer ?
#
loop_
_entity_poly.entity_id
_entity_poly.type
_entity_poly.pdbx_seq_one_letter_code
_entity_poly.pdbx_strand_id
1 'polypeptide(L)'
;MVLEEERELLERNHERFAELLEQIERRTEELQLLQRLTEARLRLIENEADRVRSLRFLRHNDVAAGGKVNESLIRSDAYGKCTICLDDEPLDPVGCIYCQQLVGCRRCVNRWYLPARFGVRNHALCPLCRHEWLEQAEVMCIFYLKNDFY
;
A
#
# COMPACT_ATOMS: atom_id res chain seq x y z
N MET A 1 64.01 23.49 24.83
CA MET A 1 63.99 22.06 24.46
C MET A 1 62.66 21.41 24.84
N VAL A 2 62.35 21.15 26.12
CA VAL A 2 61.06 20.51 26.53
C VAL A 2 59.82 21.28 26.06
N LEU A 3 59.79 22.60 26.23
CA LEU A 3 58.67 23.45 25.78
C LEU A 3 58.52 23.51 24.25
N GLU A 4 59.58 23.20 23.52
CA GLU A 4 59.62 23.26 22.07
C GLU A 4 59.08 21.96 21.48
N GLU A 5 59.44 20.82 22.07
CA GLU A 5 58.87 19.50 21.78
C GLU A 5 57.37 19.43 22.10
N GLU A 6 56.92 20.02 23.22
CA GLU A 6 55.49 20.11 23.56
C GLU A 6 54.71 20.96 22.53
N ARG A 7 55.31 22.05 22.04
CA ARG A 7 54.70 22.90 21.01
C ARG A 7 54.55 22.16 19.68
N GLU A 8 55.60 21.47 19.24
CA GLU A 8 55.58 20.65 18.02
C GLU A 8 54.59 19.48 18.10
N LEU A 9 54.38 18.92 19.30
CA LEU A 9 53.36 17.89 19.50
C LEU A 9 51.94 18.45 19.39
N LEU A 10 51.70 19.63 19.99
CA LEU A 10 50.43 20.36 19.87
C LEU A 10 50.10 20.73 18.43
N GLU A 11 51.09 21.22 17.67
CA GLU A 11 50.94 21.55 16.25
C GLU A 11 50.55 20.32 15.43
N ARG A 12 51.25 19.19 15.60
CA ARG A 12 50.91 17.92 14.92
C ARG A 12 49.54 17.39 15.29
N ASN A 13 49.13 17.53 16.56
CA ASN A 13 47.79 17.15 16.99
C ASN A 13 46.73 18.04 16.33
N HIS A 14 46.94 19.36 16.27
CA HIS A 14 46.01 20.27 15.60
C HIS A 14 45.86 19.96 14.12
N GLU A 15 46.96 19.68 13.40
CA GLU A 15 46.91 19.26 11.99
C GLU A 15 46.09 17.98 11.82
N ARG A 16 46.33 16.98 12.66
CA ARG A 16 45.59 15.71 12.61
C ARG A 16 44.10 15.88 12.93
N PHE A 17 43.75 16.76 13.86
CA PHE A 17 42.35 17.08 14.15
C PHE A 17 41.68 17.82 12.99
N ALA A 18 42.38 18.74 12.33
CA ALA A 18 41.86 19.43 11.16
C ALA A 18 41.57 18.45 10.00
N GLU A 19 42.49 17.51 9.74
CA GLU A 19 42.28 16.45 8.73
C GLU A 19 41.06 15.57 9.06
N LEU A 20 40.88 15.19 10.33
CA LEU A 20 39.73 14.38 10.76
C LEU A 20 38.41 15.14 10.59
N LEU A 21 38.39 16.43 10.90
CA LEU A 21 37.20 17.27 10.71
C LEU A 21 36.83 17.36 9.23
N GLU A 22 37.79 17.60 8.35
CA GLU A 22 37.53 17.64 6.91
C GLU A 22 37.01 16.29 6.38
N GLN A 23 37.55 15.17 6.89
CA GLN A 23 37.03 13.84 6.55
C GLN A 23 35.60 13.61 7.05
N ILE A 24 35.26 14.08 8.25
CA ILE A 24 33.92 13.97 8.81
C ILE A 24 32.94 14.81 7.99
N GLU A 25 33.31 16.04 7.62
CA GLU A 25 32.50 16.91 6.78
C GLU A 25 32.22 16.26 5.42
N ARG A 26 33.25 15.77 4.74
CA ARG A 26 33.12 15.09 3.44
C ARG A 26 32.21 13.87 3.52
N ARG A 27 32.38 13.01 4.54
CA ARG A 27 31.50 11.85 4.74
C ARG A 27 30.07 12.24 5.08
N THR A 28 29.88 13.35 5.79
CA THR A 28 28.55 13.87 6.12
C THR A 28 27.82 14.31 4.86
N GLU A 29 28.52 15.01 3.95
CA GLU A 29 27.98 15.39 2.64
C GLU A 29 27.61 14.17 1.79
N GLU A 30 28.46 13.14 1.75
CA GLU A 30 28.18 11.89 1.05
C GLU A 30 26.92 11.19 1.59
N LEU A 31 26.78 11.11 2.92
CA LEU A 31 25.60 10.51 3.56
C LEU A 31 24.33 11.31 3.27
N GLN A 32 24.39 12.65 3.29
CA GLN A 32 23.26 13.50 2.94
C GLN A 32 22.85 13.34 1.47
N LEU A 33 23.80 13.11 0.56
CA LEU A 33 23.50 12.82 -0.84
C LEU A 33 22.82 11.45 -0.98
N LEU A 34 23.36 10.42 -0.32
CA LEU A 34 22.78 9.07 -0.32
C LEU A 34 21.35 9.05 0.23
N GLN A 35 21.10 9.78 1.31
CA GLN A 35 19.76 9.91 1.87
C GLN A 35 18.78 10.51 0.84
N ARG A 36 19.16 11.63 0.21
CA ARG A 36 18.33 12.27 -0.84
C ARG A 36 18.05 11.34 -2.03
N LEU A 37 19.06 10.59 -2.48
CA LEU A 37 18.89 9.62 -3.57
C LEU A 37 17.96 8.47 -3.17
N THR A 38 18.07 7.99 -1.93
CA THR A 38 17.20 6.94 -1.40
C THR A 38 15.75 7.39 -1.35
N GLU A 39 15.49 8.58 -0.82
CA GLU A 39 14.16 9.18 -0.78
C GLU A 39 13.57 9.35 -2.20
N ALA A 40 14.37 9.83 -3.15
CA ALA A 40 13.93 9.96 -4.54
C ALA A 40 13.59 8.60 -5.16
N ARG A 41 14.38 7.56 -4.86
CA ARG A 41 14.14 6.20 -5.35
C ARG A 41 12.86 5.59 -4.78
N LEU A 42 12.61 5.79 -3.48
CA LEU A 42 11.38 5.32 -2.83
C LEU A 42 10.14 5.96 -3.48
N ARG A 43 10.15 7.28 -3.71
CA ARG A 43 9.06 7.97 -4.40
C ARG A 43 8.79 7.41 -5.80
N LEU A 44 9.83 7.06 -6.56
CA LEU A 44 9.67 6.43 -7.87
C LEU A 44 9.04 5.04 -7.77
N ILE A 45 9.44 4.24 -6.78
CA ILE A 45 8.89 2.90 -6.54
C ILE A 45 7.41 3.00 -6.16
N GLU A 46 7.04 3.93 -5.26
CA GLU A 46 5.66 4.17 -4.85
C GLU A 46 4.78 4.57 -6.04
N ASN A 47 5.25 5.52 -6.85
CA ASN A 47 4.54 5.95 -8.07
C ASN A 47 4.36 4.80 -9.06
N GLU A 48 5.39 3.98 -9.28
CA GLU A 48 5.30 2.84 -10.19
C GLU A 48 4.35 1.77 -9.62
N ALA A 49 4.38 1.50 -8.31
CA ALA A 49 3.43 0.61 -7.67
C ALA A 49 1.98 1.09 -7.84
N ASP A 50 1.73 2.39 -7.76
CA ASP A 50 0.42 2.99 -8.02
C ASP A 50 0.00 2.88 -9.48
N ARG A 51 0.94 3.03 -10.42
CA ARG A 51 0.69 2.80 -11.85
C ARG A 51 0.37 1.34 -12.15
N VAL A 52 1.15 0.39 -11.63
CA VAL A 52 0.92 -1.04 -11.79
C VAL A 52 -0.41 -1.46 -11.18
N ARG A 53 -0.73 -0.96 -9.98
CA ARG A 53 -2.05 -1.11 -9.36
C ARG A 53 -3.12 -0.62 -10.33
N SER A 54 -3.03 0.63 -10.79
CA SER A 54 -4.00 1.25 -11.72
C SER A 54 -4.17 0.47 -13.04
N LEU A 55 -3.08 -0.01 -13.64
CA LEU A 55 -3.10 -0.81 -14.88
C LEU A 55 -3.75 -2.17 -14.69
N ARG A 56 -3.47 -2.87 -13.58
CA ARG A 56 -4.18 -4.12 -13.24
C ARG A 56 -5.69 -3.87 -13.10
N PHE A 57 -6.09 -2.72 -12.57
CA PHE A 57 -7.49 -2.34 -12.45
C PHE A 57 -8.16 -2.05 -13.81
N LEU A 58 -7.49 -1.39 -14.76
CA LEU A 58 -8.03 -1.14 -16.12
C LEU A 58 -8.22 -2.45 -16.90
N ARG A 59 -7.24 -3.37 -16.85
CA ARG A 59 -7.40 -4.70 -17.46
C ARG A 59 -8.59 -5.50 -16.90
N HIS A 60 -8.97 -5.26 -15.64
CA HIS A 60 -10.17 -5.87 -15.05
C HIS A 60 -11.50 -5.27 -15.56
N ASN A 61 -11.48 -4.09 -16.18
CA ASN A 61 -12.65 -3.48 -16.82
C ASN A 61 -12.81 -3.93 -18.28
N ASP A 62 -11.72 -4.15 -19.03
CA ASP A 62 -11.78 -4.61 -20.43
C ASP A 62 -12.31 -6.06 -20.58
N VAL A 63 -12.14 -6.90 -19.56
CA VAL A 63 -12.70 -8.27 -19.53
C VAL A 63 -14.24 -8.28 -19.38
N ALA A 64 -14.89 -7.12 -19.25
CA ALA A 64 -16.34 -7.02 -19.40
C ALA A 64 -16.82 -7.15 -20.86
N ALA A 65 -15.92 -7.05 -21.87
CA ALA A 65 -16.29 -7.08 -23.29
C ALA A 65 -15.79 -8.34 -24.06
N GLY A 66 -15.03 -9.23 -23.43
CA GLY A 66 -14.49 -10.42 -24.09
C GLY A 66 -14.39 -11.59 -23.13
N GLY A 67 -15.29 -12.56 -23.28
CA GLY A 67 -15.36 -13.76 -22.45
C GLY A 67 -14.12 -14.64 -22.59
N LYS A 68 -13.56 -15.03 -21.43
CA LYS A 68 -12.87 -16.30 -21.07
C LYS A 68 -11.71 -16.04 -20.08
N VAL A 69 -12.00 -15.84 -18.79
CA VAL A 69 -11.07 -16.14 -17.66
C VAL A 69 -11.82 -16.30 -16.31
N ASN A 70 -12.92 -17.07 -16.22
CA ASN A 70 -13.67 -17.21 -14.95
C ASN A 70 -13.99 -18.69 -14.61
N GLU A 71 -13.09 -19.62 -14.94
CA GLU A 71 -13.34 -21.05 -14.64
C GLU A 71 -13.14 -21.39 -13.15
N SER A 72 -12.61 -20.45 -12.35
CA SER A 72 -12.32 -20.61 -10.91
C SER A 72 -13.07 -19.65 -9.98
N LEU A 73 -14.01 -18.83 -10.49
CA LEU A 73 -14.81 -17.92 -9.66
C LEU A 73 -16.11 -18.60 -9.23
N ILE A 74 -16.38 -18.58 -7.92
CA ILE A 74 -17.59 -19.17 -7.32
C ILE A 74 -18.78 -18.24 -7.58
N ARG A 75 -19.89 -18.79 -8.07
CA ARG A 75 -21.21 -18.15 -8.06
C ARG A 75 -22.05 -18.81 -6.97
N SER A 76 -22.70 -18.01 -6.14
CA SER A 76 -23.51 -18.56 -5.04
C SER A 76 -24.45 -17.51 -4.45
N ASP A 77 -25.71 -17.90 -4.30
CA ASP A 77 -26.78 -17.17 -3.60
C ASP A 77 -26.90 -17.55 -2.10
N ALA A 78 -26.09 -18.50 -1.61
CA ALA A 78 -26.17 -19.06 -0.26
C ALA A 78 -26.16 -18.04 0.90
N TYR A 79 -25.64 -16.83 0.68
CA TYR A 79 -25.59 -15.77 1.69
C TYR A 79 -26.42 -14.54 1.31
N GLY A 80 -27.24 -14.65 0.27
CA GLY A 80 -28.09 -13.61 -0.27
C GLY A 80 -27.56 -12.97 -1.57
N LYS A 81 -28.30 -11.97 -2.02
CA LYS A 81 -28.00 -11.21 -3.24
C LYS A 81 -26.92 -10.14 -3.04
N CYS A 82 -26.30 -9.70 -4.12
CA CYS A 82 -25.34 -8.62 -4.06
C CYS A 82 -26.05 -7.31 -3.72
N THR A 83 -25.60 -6.59 -2.68
CA THR A 83 -26.27 -5.34 -2.26
C THR A 83 -25.95 -4.13 -3.15
N ILE A 84 -25.03 -4.29 -4.10
CA ILE A 84 -24.56 -3.21 -5.00
C ILE A 84 -25.15 -3.37 -6.41
N CYS A 85 -25.00 -4.55 -7.04
CA CYS A 85 -25.56 -4.81 -8.36
C CYS A 85 -26.94 -5.48 -8.34
N LEU A 86 -27.42 -5.89 -7.15
CA LEU A 86 -28.71 -6.52 -6.94
C LEU A 86 -28.90 -7.87 -7.66
N ASP A 87 -27.81 -8.47 -8.12
CA ASP A 87 -27.82 -9.82 -8.71
C ASP A 87 -28.07 -10.85 -7.60
N ASP A 88 -29.02 -11.76 -7.84
CA ASP A 88 -29.46 -12.78 -6.89
C ASP A 88 -28.37 -13.83 -6.64
N GLU A 89 -27.48 -14.04 -7.61
CA GLU A 89 -26.36 -14.97 -7.51
C GLU A 89 -25.01 -14.23 -7.63
N PRO A 90 -24.47 -13.68 -6.54
CA PRO A 90 -23.18 -12.98 -6.57
C PRO A 90 -22.03 -13.84 -7.11
N LEU A 91 -21.22 -13.25 -8.00
CA LEU A 91 -19.96 -13.80 -8.47
C LEU A 91 -18.81 -13.39 -7.54
N ASP A 92 -18.08 -14.38 -7.02
CA ASP A 92 -17.07 -14.24 -5.97
C ASP A 92 -17.62 -13.44 -4.78
N PRO A 93 -18.58 -14.02 -4.02
CA PRO A 93 -19.26 -13.31 -2.94
C PRO A 93 -18.31 -12.97 -1.79
N VAL A 94 -18.31 -11.70 -1.39
CA VAL A 94 -17.46 -11.19 -0.31
C VAL A 94 -18.26 -10.50 0.78
N GLY A 95 -17.78 -10.66 2.02
CA GLY A 95 -18.28 -9.98 3.20
C GLY A 95 -17.25 -9.01 3.78
N CYS A 96 -17.74 -8.02 4.52
CA CYS A 96 -16.90 -7.10 5.29
C CYS A 96 -16.30 -7.85 6.48
N ILE A 97 -14.99 -7.72 6.74
CA ILE A 97 -14.34 -8.42 7.86
C ILE A 97 -14.85 -7.95 9.24
N TYR A 98 -15.43 -6.74 9.31
CA TYR A 98 -15.88 -6.14 10.56
C TYR A 98 -17.32 -6.52 10.92
N CYS A 99 -18.27 -6.36 9.99
CA CYS A 99 -19.66 -6.75 10.26
C CYS A 99 -19.99 -8.17 9.82
N GLN A 100 -19.09 -8.83 9.09
CA GLN A 100 -19.24 -10.19 8.58
C GLN A 100 -20.54 -10.41 7.78
N GLN A 101 -21.14 -9.35 7.25
CA GLN A 101 -22.31 -9.42 6.39
C GLN A 101 -21.86 -9.52 4.93
N LEU A 102 -22.61 -10.26 4.12
CA LEU A 102 -22.42 -10.28 2.67
C LEU A 102 -22.59 -8.86 2.12
N VAL A 103 -21.53 -8.31 1.55
CA VAL A 103 -21.60 -7.02 0.86
C VAL A 103 -22.03 -7.25 -0.58
N GLY A 104 -21.45 -8.26 -1.25
CA GLY A 104 -21.83 -8.62 -2.62
C GLY A 104 -20.66 -9.18 -3.42
N CYS A 105 -20.66 -8.99 -4.74
CA CYS A 105 -19.58 -9.46 -5.60
C CYS A 105 -18.27 -8.71 -5.31
N ARG A 106 -17.12 -9.39 -5.31
CA ARG A 106 -15.80 -8.73 -5.15
C ARG A 106 -15.60 -7.56 -6.12
N ARG A 107 -15.98 -7.72 -7.39
CA ARG A 107 -15.91 -6.66 -8.40
C ARG A 107 -16.77 -5.45 -8.05
N CYS A 108 -17.96 -5.68 -7.49
CA CYS A 108 -18.87 -4.60 -7.11
C CYS A 108 -18.33 -3.82 -5.92
N VAL A 109 -17.79 -4.51 -4.91
CA VAL A 109 -17.15 -3.84 -3.76
C VAL A 109 -15.93 -3.01 -4.19
N ASN A 110 -15.08 -3.55 -5.06
CA ASN A 110 -13.95 -2.80 -5.59
C ASN A 110 -14.39 -1.54 -6.36
N ARG A 111 -15.47 -1.64 -7.14
CA ARG A 111 -16.06 -0.48 -7.82
C ARG A 111 -16.67 0.53 -6.85
N TRP A 112 -17.30 0.05 -5.77
CA TRP A 112 -17.81 0.91 -4.71
C TRP A 112 -16.69 1.70 -4.03
N TYR A 113 -15.58 1.07 -3.70
CA TYR A 113 -14.45 1.73 -3.03
C TYR A 113 -13.66 2.67 -3.95
N LEU A 114 -13.71 2.48 -5.27
CA LEU A 114 -12.86 3.22 -6.22
C LEU A 114 -12.88 4.75 -6.03
N PRO A 115 -14.04 5.43 -5.82
CA PRO A 115 -14.06 6.88 -5.58
C PRO A 115 -13.36 7.33 -4.30
N ALA A 116 -13.18 6.45 -3.31
CA ALA A 116 -12.45 6.75 -2.07
C ALA A 116 -11.02 7.19 -2.34
N ARG A 117 -10.37 6.60 -3.36
CA ARG A 117 -9.01 6.93 -3.78
C ARG A 117 -8.87 8.36 -4.32
N PHE A 118 -9.98 8.96 -4.73
CA PHE A 118 -10.05 10.34 -5.21
C PHE A 118 -10.62 11.29 -4.14
N GLY A 119 -10.60 10.89 -2.87
CA GLY A 119 -11.01 11.71 -1.73
C GLY A 119 -12.51 11.65 -1.39
N VAL A 120 -13.30 10.79 -2.05
CA VAL A 120 -14.73 10.65 -1.75
C VAL A 120 -14.92 9.74 -0.52
N ARG A 121 -14.87 10.34 0.68
CA ARG A 121 -14.85 9.61 1.97
C ARG A 121 -16.00 8.61 2.16
N ASN A 122 -17.20 8.91 1.64
CA ASN A 122 -18.34 8.00 1.77
C ASN A 122 -18.15 6.63 1.10
N HIS A 123 -17.28 6.57 0.09
CA HIS A 123 -16.93 5.34 -0.61
C HIS A 123 -15.81 4.56 0.09
N ALA A 124 -15.13 5.19 1.06
CA ALA A 124 -14.17 4.54 1.95
C ALA A 124 -14.87 3.80 3.10
N LEU A 125 -16.20 3.68 3.08
CA LEU A 125 -16.96 3.05 4.15
C LEU A 125 -17.61 1.77 3.63
N CYS A 126 -17.71 0.76 4.48
CA CYS A 126 -18.55 -0.39 4.23
C CYS A 126 -20.01 0.08 3.98
N PRO A 127 -20.65 -0.33 2.87
CA PRO A 127 -22.01 0.13 2.56
C PRO A 127 -23.06 -0.37 3.55
N LEU A 128 -22.73 -1.38 4.37
CA LEU A 128 -23.63 -1.96 5.36
C LEU A 128 -23.41 -1.40 6.76
N CYS A 129 -22.20 -1.54 7.29
CA CYS A 129 -21.90 -1.15 8.68
C CYS A 129 -21.21 0.21 8.82
N ARG A 130 -20.89 0.87 7.71
CA ARG A 130 -20.16 2.16 7.67
C ARG A 130 -18.80 2.17 8.36
N HIS A 131 -18.20 1.00 8.60
CA HIS A 131 -16.82 0.93 9.04
C HIS A 131 -15.88 1.54 7.98
N GLU A 132 -14.90 2.32 8.41
CA GLU A 132 -13.93 2.97 7.53
C GLU A 132 -12.85 1.98 7.08
N TRP A 133 -12.67 1.90 5.77
CA TRP A 133 -11.66 1.13 5.08
C TRP A 133 -10.50 2.04 4.71
N LEU A 134 -9.33 1.79 5.31
CA LEU A 134 -8.20 2.72 5.24
C LEU A 134 -7.51 2.72 3.87
N GLU A 135 -6.99 1.57 3.43
CA GLU A 135 -6.17 1.49 2.21
C GLU A 135 -6.90 0.85 1.02
N GLN A 136 -7.82 -0.07 1.32
CA GLN A 136 -8.59 -0.82 0.35
C GLN A 136 -9.87 -1.35 0.99
N ALA A 137 -10.82 -1.82 0.19
CA ALA A 137 -11.98 -2.51 0.73
C ALA A 137 -11.56 -3.75 1.55
N GLU A 138 -11.82 -3.72 2.86
CA GLU A 138 -11.44 -4.77 3.80
C GLU A 138 -12.52 -5.87 3.79
N VAL A 139 -12.50 -6.66 2.71
CA VAL A 139 -13.47 -7.73 2.43
C VAL A 139 -12.82 -9.07 2.12
N MET A 140 -13.41 -10.14 2.65
CA MET A 140 -12.99 -11.53 2.44
C MET A 140 -14.10 -12.34 1.76
N CYS A 141 -13.74 -13.49 1.18
CA CYS A 141 -14.73 -14.44 0.67
C CYS A 141 -15.71 -14.80 1.79
N ILE A 142 -17.02 -14.68 1.53
CA ILE A 142 -18.05 -14.82 2.56
C ILE A 142 -18.06 -16.23 3.19
N PHE A 143 -17.67 -17.24 2.41
CA PHE A 143 -17.54 -18.61 2.89
C PHE A 143 -16.48 -18.72 4.00
N TYR A 144 -15.37 -17.97 3.93
CA TYR A 144 -14.37 -17.97 4.99
C TYR A 144 -14.81 -17.19 6.24
N LEU A 145 -15.68 -16.19 6.06
CA LEU A 145 -16.20 -15.40 7.19
C LEU A 145 -17.32 -16.10 7.95
N LYS A 146 -18.01 -17.07 7.33
CA LYS A 146 -19.14 -17.78 7.94
C LYS A 146 -18.80 -19.20 8.36
N ASN A 147 -17.67 -19.74 7.90
CA ASN A 147 -17.16 -21.03 8.36
C ASN A 147 -16.29 -20.86 9.62
N ASP A 148 -16.92 -20.49 10.74
CA ASP A 148 -16.35 -20.63 12.10
C ASP A 148 -16.66 -22.04 12.67
N PHE A 149 -16.45 -23.09 11.88
CA PHE A 149 -16.59 -24.49 12.34
C PHE A 149 -15.28 -25.23 12.12
N TYR A 150 -14.38 -25.14 13.09
CA TYR A 150 -13.99 -26.26 13.96
C TYR A 150 -13.30 -25.73 15.23
#